data_AF-A0A3D2XBB7-F1
#
_entry.id   AF-A0A3D2XBB7-F1
#
_cell.length_a   1.000
_cell.length_b   1.000
_cell.length_c   1.000
_cell.angle_alpha   90.00
_cell.angle_beta   90.00
_cell.angle_gamma   90.00
#
_symmetry.space_group_name_H-M   'P 1'
#
loop_
_entity.id
_entity.type
_entity.pdbx_description
1 polymer ?
#
loop_
_entity_poly.entity_id
_entity_poly.type
_entity_poly.pdbx_seq_one_letter_code
_entity_poly.pdbx_strand_id
1 'polypeptide(L)'
;NVTARKVEYVESYDNIIVHVAKGNEAIDLVAYVEYDLHINSIDTCAPSIDRFFIKYIDGEPKLYFDKLYPKTAEYFNTLNEHEEVQEMITAVNNKFIAALKSDEKLNDFYKSVTEETTNLQNNNN
;
A
#
# COMPACT_ATOMS: atom_id res chain seq x y z
N ASN A 1 0.81 -7.66 16.33
CA ASN A 1 -0.36 -7.70 15.41
C ASN A 1 -0.91 -6.31 15.17
N VAL A 2 -0.23 -5.52 14.33
CA VAL A 2 -0.65 -4.17 13.91
C VAL A 2 -1.61 -4.24 12.71
N THR A 3 -1.55 -5.33 11.93
CA THR A 3 -2.31 -5.56 10.70
C THR A 3 -3.82 -5.74 10.90
N ALA A 4 -4.27 -6.18 12.08
CA ALA A 4 -5.70 -6.41 12.34
C ALA A 4 -6.50 -5.11 12.55
N ARG A 5 -5.87 -4.04 13.06
CA ARG A 5 -6.57 -2.78 13.39
C ARG A 5 -6.81 -1.86 12.20
N LYS A 6 -6.07 -2.02 11.09
CA LYS A 6 -6.31 -1.23 9.87
C LYS A 6 -7.67 -1.55 9.23
N VAL A 7 -8.18 -2.79 9.39
CA VAL A 7 -9.40 -3.26 8.70
C VAL A 7 -10.68 -2.75 9.34
N GLU A 8 -10.68 -2.43 10.64
CA GLU A 8 -11.88 -1.99 11.38
C GLU A 8 -12.41 -0.62 10.90
N TYR A 9 -11.53 0.20 10.33
CA TYR A 9 -11.88 1.53 9.84
C TYR A 9 -12.24 1.55 8.36
N VAL A 10 -12.02 0.46 7.63
CA VAL A 10 -12.26 0.43 6.18
C VAL A 10 -13.73 0.20 5.91
N GLU A 11 -14.33 1.09 5.14
CA GLU A 11 -15.69 0.95 4.63
C GLU A 11 -15.70 0.27 3.25
N SER A 12 -14.92 0.80 2.31
CA SER A 12 -14.80 0.28 0.95
C SER A 12 -13.45 0.62 0.31
N TYR A 13 -13.20 -0.05 -0.82
CA TYR A 13 -12.12 0.26 -1.74
C TYR A 13 -12.76 0.60 -3.08
N ASP A 14 -12.46 1.78 -3.60
CA ASP A 14 -13.02 2.28 -4.85
C ASP A 14 -11.90 2.64 -5.84
N ASN A 15 -12.27 2.82 -7.11
CA ASN A 15 -11.36 3.22 -8.19
C ASN A 15 -10.07 2.40 -8.29
N ILE A 16 -10.17 1.08 -8.12
CA ILE A 16 -9.02 0.18 -8.11
C ILE A 16 -8.39 0.09 -9.51
N ILE A 17 -7.11 0.44 -9.62
CA ILE A 17 -6.30 0.32 -10.83
C ILE A 17 -5.08 -0.55 -10.52
N VAL A 18 -4.84 -1.57 -11.35
CA VAL A 18 -3.77 -2.54 -11.16
C VAL A 18 -2.74 -2.42 -12.28
N HIS A 19 -1.52 -2.06 -11.93
CA HIS A 19 -0.36 -2.04 -12.81
C HIS A 19 0.52 -3.25 -12.52
N VAL A 20 0.80 -4.07 -13.53
CA VAL A 20 1.61 -5.28 -13.38
C VAL A 20 2.94 -5.14 -14.10
N ALA A 21 4.01 -5.54 -13.43
CA ALA A 21 5.32 -5.75 -14.03
C ALA A 21 5.76 -7.20 -13.84
N LYS A 22 6.71 -7.63 -14.68
CA LYS A 22 7.29 -8.97 -14.58
C LYS A 22 8.03 -9.11 -13.25
N GLY A 23 7.79 -10.23 -12.55
CA GLY A 23 8.55 -10.60 -11.37
C GLY A 23 9.94 -11.15 -11.70
N ASN A 24 10.61 -11.65 -10.68
CA ASN A 24 11.91 -12.30 -10.80
C ASN A 24 12.00 -13.50 -9.83
N GLU A 25 12.76 -14.51 -10.23
CA GLU A 25 13.01 -15.74 -9.48
C GLU A 25 11.73 -16.44 -9.00
N ALA A 26 11.42 -16.35 -7.71
CA ALA A 26 10.30 -17.03 -7.08
C ALA A 26 8.96 -16.29 -7.25
N ILE A 27 8.98 -15.07 -7.81
CA ILE A 27 7.81 -14.22 -8.02
C ILE A 27 7.55 -14.10 -9.53
N ASP A 28 6.32 -14.35 -9.93
CA ASP A 28 5.93 -14.31 -11.34
C ASP A 28 5.56 -12.88 -11.77
N LEU A 29 4.83 -12.15 -10.93
CA LEU A 29 4.41 -10.77 -11.17
C LEU A 29 4.52 -9.91 -9.91
N VAL A 30 4.73 -8.62 -10.12
CA VAL A 30 4.55 -7.60 -9.09
C VAL A 30 3.42 -6.68 -9.54
N ALA A 31 2.47 -6.45 -8.64
CA ALA A 31 1.32 -5.59 -8.86
C ALA A 31 1.45 -4.34 -7.99
N TYR A 32 1.34 -3.17 -8.61
CA TYR A 32 1.11 -1.90 -7.95
C TYR A 32 -0.37 -1.57 -8.08
N VAL A 33 -1.06 -1.45 -6.95
CA VAL A 33 -2.52 -1.31 -6.89
C VAL A 33 -2.82 0.06 -6.33
N GLU A 34 -3.31 0.95 -7.18
CA GLU A 34 -3.87 2.24 -6.77
C GLU A 34 -5.35 2.04 -6.41
N TYR A 35 -5.80 2.72 -5.36
CA TYR A 35 -7.20 2.68 -4.94
C TYR A 35 -7.54 3.89 -4.06
N ASP A 36 -8.82 4.20 -3.98
CA ASP A 36 -9.36 5.16 -3.03
C ASP A 36 -9.90 4.40 -1.81
N LEU A 37 -9.31 4.64 -0.64
CA LEU A 37 -9.73 4.01 0.61
C LEU A 37 -10.83 4.85 1.27
N HIS A 38 -11.99 4.25 1.49
CA HIS A 38 -13.04 4.85 2.31
C HIS A 38 -12.87 4.45 3.77
N ILE A 39 -12.82 5.47 4.62
CA ILE A 39 -12.73 5.30 6.07
C ILE A 39 -14.09 5.59 6.68
N ASN A 40 -14.56 4.69 7.54
CA ASN A 40 -15.83 4.82 8.24
C ASN A 40 -15.98 6.22 8.86
N SER A 41 -17.10 6.89 8.59
CA SER A 41 -17.43 8.24 9.08
C SER A 41 -16.55 9.39 8.55
N ILE A 42 -15.79 9.17 7.48
CA ILE A 42 -15.01 10.18 6.76
C ILE A 42 -15.42 10.18 5.29
N ASP A 43 -16.01 11.30 4.83
CA ASP A 43 -16.57 11.40 3.49
C ASP A 43 -15.48 11.47 2.41
N THR A 44 -14.31 12.06 2.73
CA THR A 44 -13.19 12.18 1.81
C THR A 44 -12.39 10.89 1.76
N CYS A 45 -12.26 10.30 0.58
CA CYS A 45 -11.44 9.12 0.35
C CYS A 45 -9.95 9.40 0.59
N ALA A 46 -9.19 8.38 0.95
CA ALA A 46 -7.73 8.41 1.02
C ALA A 46 -7.11 7.67 -0.17
N PRO A 47 -6.65 8.40 -1.22
CA PRO A 47 -5.88 7.82 -2.31
C PRO A 47 -4.67 7.06 -1.77
N SER A 48 -4.53 5.81 -2.20
CA SER A 48 -3.56 4.86 -1.65
C SER A 48 -2.94 4.03 -2.77
N ILE A 49 -1.73 3.54 -2.53
CA ILE A 49 -1.04 2.62 -3.42
C ILE A 49 -0.32 1.55 -2.61
N ASP A 50 -0.57 0.29 -2.94
CA ASP A 50 0.10 -0.86 -2.34
C ASP A 50 0.83 -1.69 -3.39
N ARG A 51 1.89 -2.38 -2.95
CA ARG A 51 2.64 -3.31 -3.77
C ARG A 51 2.41 -4.75 -3.31
N PHE A 52 2.04 -5.61 -4.24
CA PHE A 52 1.80 -7.03 -4.01
C PHE A 52 2.69 -7.89 -4.90
N PHE A 53 3.15 -9.01 -4.36
CA PHE A 53 3.87 -10.03 -5.12
C PHE A 53 2.90 -11.17 -5.44
N ILE A 54 2.92 -11.64 -6.68
CA ILE A 54 2.01 -12.67 -7.18
C ILE A 54 2.86 -13.85 -7.67
N LYS A 55 2.44 -15.04 -7.25
CA LYS A 55 2.96 -16.32 -7.73
C LYS A 55 1.83 -17.16 -8.30
N TYR A 56 2.06 -17.81 -9.42
CA TYR A 56 1.14 -18.79 -9.99
C TYR A 56 1.38 -20.15 -9.32
N ILE A 57 0.33 -20.70 -8.72
CA ILE A 57 0.33 -22.03 -8.12
C ILE A 57 -0.78 -22.81 -8.81
N ASP A 58 -0.41 -23.90 -9.48
CA ASP A 58 -1.33 -24.72 -10.28
C ASP A 58 -2.14 -23.92 -11.32
N GLY A 59 -1.52 -22.87 -11.88
CA GLY A 59 -2.13 -21.98 -12.88
C GLY A 59 -2.98 -20.84 -12.30
N GLU A 60 -3.17 -20.78 -10.98
CA GLU A 60 -3.95 -19.74 -10.30
C GLU A 60 -3.06 -18.68 -9.65
N PRO A 61 -3.37 -17.38 -9.79
CA PRO A 61 -2.60 -16.32 -9.15
C PRO A 61 -2.86 -16.30 -7.63
N LYS A 62 -1.78 -16.31 -6.84
CA LYS A 62 -1.81 -16.20 -5.38
C LYS A 62 -0.93 -15.05 -4.92
N LEU A 63 -1.38 -14.32 -3.89
CA LEU A 63 -0.55 -13.34 -3.21
C LEU A 63 0.55 -14.05 -2.42
N TYR A 64 1.79 -13.61 -2.62
CA TYR A 64 2.96 -14.12 -1.93
C TYR A 64 3.25 -13.24 -0.71
N PHE A 65 3.07 -13.80 0.48
CA PHE A 65 3.26 -13.11 1.77
C PHE A 65 4.51 -13.58 2.54
N ASP A 66 5.25 -14.55 2.00
CA ASP A 66 6.47 -15.06 2.63
C ASP A 66 7.63 -14.05 2.47
N LYS A 67 8.71 -14.29 3.23
CA LYS A 67 9.93 -13.47 3.12
C LYS A 67 10.56 -13.64 1.74
N LEU A 68 10.82 -12.51 1.09
CA LEU A 68 11.67 -12.48 -0.10
C LEU A 68 13.12 -12.83 0.26
N TYR A 69 13.76 -13.66 -0.55
CA TYR A 69 15.20 -13.88 -0.47
C TYR A 69 15.95 -12.58 -0.82
N PRO A 70 17.16 -12.34 -0.28
CA PRO A 70 17.86 -11.05 -0.43
C PRO A 70 17.99 -10.55 -1.88
N LYS A 71 18.34 -11.45 -2.82
CA LYS A 71 18.49 -11.11 -4.23
C LYS A 71 17.16 -10.75 -4.91
N THR A 72 16.09 -11.47 -4.56
CA THR A 72 14.73 -11.16 -5.01
C THR A 72 14.26 -9.80 -4.44
N ALA A 73 14.59 -9.51 -3.18
CA ALA A 73 14.25 -8.24 -2.55
C ALA A 73 14.98 -7.05 -3.18
N GLU A 74 16.28 -7.20 -3.47
CA GLU A 74 17.09 -6.17 -4.15
C GLU A 74 16.52 -5.81 -5.53
N TYR A 75 16.15 -6.83 -6.33
CA TYR A 75 15.50 -6.60 -7.62
C TYR A 75 14.25 -5.73 -7.50
N PHE A 76 13.39 -6.00 -6.51
CA PHE A 76 12.17 -5.22 -6.31
C PHE A 76 12.41 -3.84 -5.70
N ASN A 77 13.52 -3.63 -5.00
CA ASN A 77 13.92 -2.29 -4.58
C ASN A 77 14.34 -1.46 -5.79
N THR A 78 15.17 -2.01 -6.69
CA THR A 78 15.53 -1.35 -7.95
C THR A 78 14.33 -1.08 -8.82
N LEU A 79 13.42 -2.05 -8.97
CA LEU A 79 12.18 -1.83 -9.72
C LEU A 79 11.35 -0.69 -9.12
N ASN A 80 11.35 -0.55 -7.80
CA ASN A 80 10.65 0.55 -7.14
C ASN A 80 11.26 1.91 -7.48
N GLU A 81 12.56 1.97 -7.77
CA GLU A 81 13.29 3.20 -8.14
C GLU A 81 13.11 3.57 -9.62
N HIS A 82 12.48 2.72 -10.43
CA HIS A 82 12.18 3.06 -11.82
C HIS A 82 11.27 4.30 -11.89
N GLU A 83 11.57 5.16 -12.86
CA GLU A 83 10.88 6.44 -13.05
C GLU A 83 9.36 6.28 -13.11
N GLU A 84 8.85 5.35 -13.92
CA GLU A 84 7.41 5.08 -14.05
C GLU A 84 6.75 4.72 -12.71
N VAL A 85 7.43 3.95 -11.87
CA VAL A 85 6.91 3.56 -10.54
C VAL A 85 6.96 4.73 -9.57
N GLN A 86 8.04 5.51 -9.60
CA GLN A 86 8.18 6.72 -8.78
C GLN A 86 7.16 7.80 -9.16
N GLU A 87 6.87 7.97 -10.44
CA GLU A 87 5.83 8.88 -10.93
C GLU A 87 4.45 8.47 -10.42
N MET A 88 4.13 7.18 -10.50
CA MET A 88 2.87 6.62 -9.99
C MET A 88 2.72 6.84 -8.48
N ILE A 89 3.73 6.50 -7.70
CA ILE A 89 3.76 6.72 -6.24
C ILE A 89 3.60 8.22 -5.92
N THR A 90 4.33 9.08 -6.65
CA THR A 90 4.27 10.53 -6.47
C THR A 90 2.89 11.09 -6.79
N ALA A 91 2.26 10.62 -7.87
CA ALA A 91 0.93 11.04 -8.26
C ALA A 91 -0.12 10.69 -7.18
N VAL A 92 -0.09 9.47 -6.66
CA VAL A 92 -0.99 9.04 -5.57
C VAL A 92 -0.73 9.84 -4.29
N ASN A 93 0.54 10.02 -3.91
CA ASN A 93 0.90 10.81 -2.71
C ASN A 93 0.44 12.26 -2.82
N ASN A 94 0.53 12.88 -3.99
CA ASN A 94 0.04 14.24 -4.21
C ASN A 94 -1.48 14.33 -4.05
N LYS A 95 -2.23 13.35 -4.57
CA LYS A 95 -3.69 13.25 -4.37
C LYS A 95 -4.02 13.07 -2.88
N PHE A 96 -3.29 12.21 -2.19
CA PHE A 96 -3.47 11.97 -0.76
C PHE A 96 -3.21 13.23 0.09
N ILE A 97 -2.10 13.94 -0.17
CA ILE A 97 -1.79 15.21 0.50
C ILE A 97 -2.88 16.26 0.23
N ALA A 98 -3.43 16.31 -0.98
CA ALA A 98 -4.54 17.20 -1.30
C ALA A 98 -5.80 16.84 -0.49
N ALA A 99 -6.14 15.55 -0.39
CA ALA A 99 -7.26 15.06 0.42
C ALA A 99 -7.10 15.41 1.91
N LEU A 100 -5.91 15.23 2.49
CA LEU A 100 -5.60 15.62 3.87
C LEU A 100 -5.75 17.13 4.10
N LYS A 101 -5.46 17.96 3.09
CA LYS A 101 -5.61 19.42 3.20
C LYS A 101 -7.06 19.87 3.06
N SER A 102 -7.89 19.11 2.34
CA SER A 102 -9.31 19.44 2.13
C SER A 102 -10.22 18.97 3.26
N ASP A 103 -9.83 17.95 4.02
CA ASP A 103 -10.66 17.34 5.07
C ASP A 103 -9.90 17.19 6.39
N GLU A 104 -10.30 17.99 7.38
CA GLU A 104 -9.72 17.99 8.73
C GLU A 104 -9.93 16.66 9.45
N LYS A 105 -11.08 15.99 9.27
CA LYS A 105 -11.34 14.69 9.91
C LYS A 105 -10.40 13.62 9.37
N LEU A 106 -10.19 13.61 8.05
CA LEU A 106 -9.24 12.70 7.42
C LEU A 106 -7.81 12.95 7.92
N ASN A 107 -7.42 14.23 8.01
CA ASN A 107 -6.12 14.63 8.51
C ASN A 107 -5.88 14.18 9.96
N ASP A 108 -6.84 14.40 10.84
CA ASP A 108 -6.72 14.07 12.25
C ASP A 108 -6.75 12.56 12.50
N PHE A 109 -7.56 11.81 11.76
CA PHE A 109 -7.51 10.35 11.75
C PHE A 109 -6.12 9.83 11.34
N TYR A 110 -5.54 10.40 10.28
CA TYR A 110 -4.23 9.95 9.82
C TYR A 110 -3.12 10.24 10.85
N LYS A 111 -3.16 11.41 11.50
CA LYS A 111 -2.23 11.74 12.60
C LYS A 111 -2.38 10.76 13.76
N SER A 112 -3.61 10.47 14.21
CA SER A 112 -3.82 9.57 15.35
C SER A 112 -3.30 8.17 15.08
N VAL A 113 -3.58 7.62 13.90
CA VAL A 113 -3.08 6.29 13.50
C VAL A 113 -1.55 6.27 13.38
N THR A 114 -0.94 7.36 12.90
CA THR A 114 0.53 7.47 12.76
C THR A 114 1.22 7.57 14.12
N GLU A 115 0.69 8.38 15.04
CA GLU A 115 1.20 8.53 16.40
C GLU A 115 1.09 7.22 17.19
N GLU A 116 -0.06 6.54 17.10
CA GLU A 116 -0.24 5.21 17.69
C GLU A 116 0.77 4.18 17.16
N THR A 117 0.99 4.16 15.85
CA THR A 117 1.93 3.24 15.21
C THR A 117 3.37 3.48 15.69
N THR A 118 3.76 4.76 15.80
CA THR A 118 5.10 5.16 16.29
C THR A 118 5.31 4.74 17.74
N ASN A 119 4.32 4.97 18.61
CA ASN A 119 4.40 4.63 20.03
C ASN A 119 4.46 3.10 20.27
N LEU A 120 3.76 2.31 19.45
CA LEU A 120 3.80 0.85 19.52
C LEU A 120 5.16 0.28 19.08
N GLN A 121 5.88 0.93 18.16
CA GLN A 121 7.22 0.50 17.76
C GLN A 121 8.27 0.81 18.84
N ASN A 122 8.15 1.95 19.51
CA ASN A 122 9.09 2.37 20.55
C ASN A 122 8.98 1.56 21.84
N ASN A 123 7.79 1.08 22.19
CA ASN A 123 7.55 0.29 23.41
C ASN A 123 7.91 -1.21 23.26
N ASN A 124 8.36 -1.64 22.08
CA ASN A 124 8.78 -3.01 21.78
C ASN A 124 10.30 -3.13 21.48
N ASN A 125 11.06 -2.06 21.72
CA ASN A 125 12.53 -2.02 21.72
C ASN A 125 13.09 -1.80 23.12
#